data_AF-A0A0P7WJ53-F1
#
_entry.id   AF-A0A0P7WJ53-F1
#
_cell.length_a   1.000
_cell.length_b   1.000
_cell.length_c   1.000
_cell.angle_alpha   90.00
_cell.angle_beta   90.00
_cell.angle_gamma   90.00
#
_symmetry.space_group_name_H-M   'P 1'
#
loop_
_entity.id
_entity.type
_entity.pdbx_description
1 polymer ?
#
loop_
_entity_poly.entity_id
_entity_poly.type
_entity_poly.pdbx_seq_one_letter_code
_entity_poly.pdbx_strand_id
1 'polypeptide(L)'
;MLKFVLPAALAIAAAQAASACEDRVTIDPMQARELLSTIANGGADPLDQFFAFDTLMCADQTGIRDLALRTGAASSNATIKGQVLLRSLFEMETIAVQLLPAEGLSTEHYKAIEKTPQLNFAVRYRDLAAGCLSLGHDRRCDVSSNLSVTGTKAILHIDHNNDIIGSFSVVDGSLMGSVRVDALNGLVFPAQIDLF
;
A
#
# COMPACT_ATOMS: atom_id res chain seq x y z
N MET A 1 -3.40 -16.53 60.51
CA MET A 1 -3.71 -17.15 59.20
C MET A 1 -3.60 -16.07 58.13
N LEU A 2 -2.47 -16.01 57.43
CA LEU A 2 -2.17 -14.99 56.41
C LEU A 2 -2.57 -15.55 55.04
N LYS A 3 -3.61 -14.99 54.40
CA LYS A 3 -4.04 -15.38 53.05
C LYS A 3 -3.15 -14.67 52.02
N PHE A 4 -2.28 -15.43 51.36
CA PHE A 4 -1.56 -14.98 50.17
C PHE A 4 -2.53 -14.95 48.98
N VAL A 5 -2.76 -13.76 48.41
CA VAL A 5 -3.47 -13.58 47.15
C VAL A 5 -2.43 -13.53 46.04
N LEU A 6 -2.41 -14.56 45.19
CA LEU A 6 -1.52 -14.66 44.03
C LEU A 6 -2.09 -13.74 42.92
N PRO A 7 -1.34 -12.75 42.40
CA PRO A 7 -1.78 -11.99 41.24
C PRO A 7 -1.61 -12.88 40.00
N ALA A 8 -2.72 -13.21 39.34
CA ALA A 8 -2.72 -13.86 38.04
C ALA A 8 -2.03 -12.95 37.01
N ALA A 9 -0.82 -13.32 36.61
CA ALA A 9 -0.12 -12.67 35.52
C ALA A 9 -0.88 -12.94 34.22
N LEU A 10 -1.57 -11.93 33.72
CA LEU A 10 -2.21 -11.94 32.41
C LEU A 10 -1.09 -11.93 31.36
N ALA A 11 -0.74 -13.11 30.85
CA ALA A 11 0.12 -13.22 29.67
C ALA A 11 -0.67 -12.69 28.47
N ILE A 12 -0.40 -11.44 28.09
CA ILE A 12 -0.87 -10.90 26.82
C ILE A 12 -0.09 -11.66 25.75
N ALA A 13 -0.72 -12.69 25.19
CA ALA A 13 -0.23 -13.34 23.99
C ALA A 13 -0.17 -12.26 22.91
N ALA A 14 1.04 -11.85 22.53
CA ALA A 14 1.25 -11.07 21.33
C ALA A 14 0.69 -11.91 20.18
N ALA A 15 -0.47 -11.52 19.67
CA ALA A 15 -0.98 -12.01 18.40
C ALA A 15 0.08 -11.64 17.37
N GLN A 16 0.96 -12.58 17.07
CA GLN A 16 1.82 -12.49 15.91
C GLN A 16 0.85 -12.35 14.75
N ALA A 17 0.86 -11.19 14.10
CA ALA A 17 0.13 -10.98 12.87
C ALA A 17 0.60 -12.09 11.93
N ALA A 18 -0.21 -13.14 11.80
CA ALA A 18 0.07 -14.23 10.90
C ALA A 18 0.28 -13.59 9.53
N SER A 19 1.49 -13.73 8.99
CA SER A 19 1.67 -13.57 7.57
C SER A 19 0.58 -14.43 6.93
N ALA A 20 -0.18 -13.88 5.99
CA ALA A 20 -1.31 -14.59 5.35
C ALA A 20 -0.92 -15.99 4.81
N CYS A 21 0.39 -16.23 4.66
CA CYS A 21 0.99 -17.52 4.42
C CYS A 21 1.80 -17.90 5.67
N GLU A 22 1.36 -18.92 6.42
CA GLU A 22 2.16 -19.48 7.53
C GLU A 22 3.48 -20.04 7.00
N ASP A 23 3.44 -20.67 5.81
CA ASP A 23 4.60 -21.15 5.08
C ASP A 23 4.55 -20.71 3.61
N ARG A 24 5.72 -20.40 3.05
CA ARG A 24 5.87 -20.20 1.60
C ARG A 24 5.76 -21.56 0.91
N VAL A 25 4.98 -21.64 -0.16
CA VAL A 25 4.74 -22.89 -0.89
C VAL A 25 5.36 -22.84 -2.29
N THR A 26 5.99 -23.94 -2.70
CA THR A 26 6.42 -24.09 -4.08
C THR A 26 5.19 -24.35 -4.95
N ILE A 27 4.90 -23.45 -5.89
CA ILE A 27 3.80 -23.61 -6.85
C ILE A 27 4.35 -24.10 -8.19
N ASP A 28 3.69 -25.12 -8.76
CA ASP A 28 4.04 -25.61 -10.09
C ASP A 28 3.72 -24.56 -11.18
N PRO A 29 4.56 -24.36 -12.21
CA PRO A 29 4.33 -23.35 -13.23
C PRO A 29 3.00 -23.49 -13.99
N MET A 30 2.49 -24.71 -14.19
CA MET A 30 1.19 -24.91 -14.83
C MET A 30 0.06 -24.48 -13.90
N GLN A 31 0.14 -24.85 -12.62
CA GLN A 31 -0.81 -24.40 -11.61
C GLN A 31 -0.80 -22.86 -11.48
N ALA A 32 0.39 -22.24 -11.47
CA ALA A 32 0.50 -20.78 -11.40
C ALA A 32 -0.19 -20.09 -12.57
N ARG A 33 -0.06 -20.64 -13.80
CA ARG A 33 -0.74 -20.11 -14.99
C ARG A 33 -2.26 -20.22 -14.89
N GLU A 34 -2.77 -21.32 -14.36
CA GLU A 34 -4.21 -21.50 -14.14
C GLU A 34 -4.74 -20.45 -13.15
N LEU A 35 -4.07 -20.28 -12.01
CA LEU A 35 -4.44 -19.29 -11.00
C LEU A 35 -4.36 -17.86 -11.56
N LEU A 36 -3.31 -17.51 -12.32
CA LEU A 36 -3.21 -16.21 -13.00
C LEU A 36 -4.35 -16.00 -14.00
N SER A 37 -4.73 -17.05 -14.74
CA SER A 37 -5.87 -17.00 -15.66
C SER A 37 -7.18 -16.75 -14.92
N THR A 38 -7.37 -17.33 -13.73
CA THR A 38 -8.55 -17.09 -12.89
C THR A 38 -8.63 -15.62 -12.48
N ILE A 39 -7.52 -15.02 -12.01
CA ILE A 39 -7.47 -13.60 -11.61
C ILE A 39 -7.77 -12.66 -12.78
N ALA A 40 -7.25 -12.98 -13.97
CA ALA A 40 -7.43 -12.18 -15.18
C ALA A 40 -8.83 -12.29 -15.79
N ASN A 41 -9.54 -13.39 -15.54
CA ASN A 41 -10.85 -13.63 -16.12
C ASN A 41 -11.94 -12.82 -15.40
N GLY A 42 -12.34 -11.69 -15.99
CA GLY A 42 -13.39 -10.81 -15.45
C GLY A 42 -14.78 -11.45 -15.29
N GLY A 43 -15.00 -12.66 -15.83
CA GLY A 43 -16.22 -13.44 -15.63
C GLY A 43 -16.13 -14.53 -14.57
N ALA A 44 -14.96 -14.75 -13.97
CA ALA A 44 -14.81 -15.68 -12.83
C ALA A 44 -15.50 -15.12 -11.58
N ASP A 45 -15.83 -16.01 -10.64
CA ASP A 45 -16.40 -15.60 -9.36
C ASP A 45 -15.39 -14.71 -8.59
N PRO A 46 -15.82 -13.58 -7.99
CA PRO A 46 -14.91 -12.69 -7.26
C PRO A 46 -14.15 -13.35 -6.11
N LEU A 47 -14.72 -14.37 -5.48
CA LEU A 47 -14.09 -15.11 -4.40
C LEU A 47 -13.03 -16.09 -4.94
N ASP A 48 -13.30 -16.74 -6.07
CA ASP A 48 -12.30 -17.60 -6.74
C ASP A 48 -11.08 -16.79 -7.19
N GLN A 49 -11.30 -15.60 -7.72
CA GLN A 49 -10.22 -14.66 -8.04
C GLN A 49 -9.40 -14.30 -6.79
N PHE A 50 -10.06 -14.07 -5.66
CA PHE A 50 -9.40 -13.71 -4.41
C PHE A 50 -8.53 -14.86 -3.90
N PHE A 51 -9.06 -16.09 -3.86
CA PHE A 51 -8.28 -17.24 -3.43
C PHE A 51 -7.14 -17.57 -4.39
N ALA A 52 -7.34 -17.40 -5.70
CA ALA A 52 -6.27 -17.57 -6.67
C ALA A 52 -5.14 -16.55 -6.43
N PHE A 53 -5.48 -15.28 -6.24
CA PHE A 53 -4.51 -14.24 -5.91
C PHE A 53 -3.78 -14.53 -4.60
N ASP A 54 -4.51 -14.83 -3.53
CA ASP A 54 -3.93 -15.10 -2.22
C ASP A 54 -2.99 -16.32 -2.25
N THR A 55 -3.38 -17.39 -2.95
CA THR A 55 -2.54 -18.58 -3.16
C THR A 55 -1.23 -18.22 -3.85
N LEU A 56 -1.28 -17.43 -4.94
CA LEU A 56 -0.07 -17.01 -5.65
C LEU A 56 0.82 -16.09 -4.80
N MET A 57 0.23 -15.25 -3.93
CA MET A 57 1.00 -14.43 -2.99
C MET A 57 1.77 -15.27 -1.96
N CYS A 58 1.38 -16.53 -1.74
CA CYS A 58 2.10 -17.48 -0.89
C CYS A 58 3.20 -18.27 -1.60
N ALA A 59 3.39 -18.07 -2.90
CA ALA A 59 4.49 -18.70 -3.64
C ALA A 59 5.85 -18.38 -2.99
N ASP A 60 6.77 -19.35 -2.95
CA ASP A 60 8.17 -19.12 -2.58
C ASP A 60 8.92 -18.35 -3.69
N GLN A 61 8.53 -18.53 -4.95
CA GLN A 61 9.15 -17.88 -6.10
C GLN A 61 8.68 -16.42 -6.24
N THR A 62 9.61 -15.48 -6.12
CA THR A 62 9.33 -14.03 -6.25
C THR A 62 8.68 -13.68 -7.59
N GLY A 63 9.16 -14.26 -8.70
CA GLY A 63 8.59 -13.98 -10.02
C GLY A 63 7.10 -14.36 -10.16
N ILE A 64 6.61 -15.35 -9.42
CA ILE A 64 5.19 -15.70 -9.41
C ILE A 64 4.37 -14.64 -8.65
N ARG A 65 4.90 -14.16 -7.51
CA ARG A 65 4.26 -13.09 -6.73
C ARG A 65 4.19 -11.80 -7.53
N ASP A 66 5.27 -11.42 -8.21
CA ASP A 66 5.32 -10.22 -9.04
C ASP A 66 4.31 -10.28 -10.20
N LEU A 67 4.18 -11.46 -10.84
CA LEU A 67 3.15 -11.69 -11.86
C LEU A 67 1.75 -11.59 -11.27
N ALA A 68 1.51 -12.16 -10.08
CA ALA A 68 0.22 -12.08 -9.40
C ALA A 68 -0.16 -10.63 -9.06
N LEU A 69 0.80 -9.82 -8.58
CA LEU A 69 0.59 -8.38 -8.32
C LEU A 69 0.23 -7.63 -9.60
N ARG A 70 0.97 -7.84 -10.70
CA ARG A 70 0.69 -7.21 -12.00
C ARG A 70 -0.66 -7.62 -12.56
N THR A 71 -0.98 -8.92 -12.55
CA THR A 71 -2.26 -9.44 -13.02
C THR A 71 -3.42 -8.95 -12.15
N GLY A 72 -3.23 -8.93 -10.82
CA GLY A 72 -4.23 -8.42 -9.89
C GLY A 72 -4.47 -6.91 -10.05
N ALA A 73 -3.44 -6.11 -10.30
CA ALA A 73 -3.57 -4.68 -10.56
C ALA A 73 -4.41 -4.40 -11.82
N ALA A 74 -4.32 -5.26 -12.84
CA ALA A 74 -5.10 -5.19 -14.06
C ALA A 74 -6.53 -5.75 -13.92
N SER A 75 -6.86 -6.46 -12.83
CA SER A 75 -8.16 -7.09 -12.64
C SER A 75 -9.31 -6.06 -12.58
N SER A 76 -10.49 -6.41 -13.09
CA SER A 76 -11.69 -5.61 -12.91
C SER A 76 -12.27 -5.70 -11.49
N ASN A 77 -11.83 -6.67 -10.69
CA ASN A 77 -12.29 -6.89 -9.32
C ASN A 77 -11.64 -5.91 -8.34
N ALA A 78 -12.47 -5.05 -7.74
CA ALA A 78 -12.03 -4.04 -6.78
C ALA A 78 -11.39 -4.63 -5.52
N THR A 79 -11.83 -5.80 -5.08
CA THR A 79 -11.24 -6.50 -3.92
C THR A 79 -9.81 -6.91 -4.22
N ILE A 80 -9.55 -7.48 -5.41
CA ILE A 80 -8.19 -7.84 -5.83
C ILE A 80 -7.30 -6.61 -5.92
N LYS A 81 -7.78 -5.54 -6.58
CA LYS A 81 -7.03 -4.28 -6.67
C LYS A 81 -6.69 -3.70 -5.30
N GLY A 82 -7.62 -3.75 -4.35
CA GLY A 82 -7.37 -3.30 -2.98
C GLY A 82 -6.34 -4.16 -2.24
N GLN A 83 -6.35 -5.48 -2.46
CA GLN A 83 -5.34 -6.38 -1.88
C GLN A 83 -3.96 -6.17 -2.50
N VAL A 84 -3.88 -5.96 -3.82
CA VAL A 84 -2.64 -5.60 -4.51
C VAL A 84 -2.09 -4.29 -3.95
N LEU A 85 -2.95 -3.27 -3.82
CA LEU A 85 -2.56 -1.98 -3.26
C LEU A 85 -2.00 -2.12 -1.84
N LEU A 86 -2.77 -2.78 -0.97
CA LEU A 86 -2.40 -2.96 0.43
C LEU A 86 -1.07 -3.70 0.54
N ARG A 87 -0.92 -4.85 -0.13
CA ARG A 87 0.31 -5.65 -0.08
C ARG A 87 1.51 -4.89 -0.64
N SER A 88 1.36 -4.26 -1.81
CA SER A 88 2.47 -3.54 -2.46
C SER A 88 2.98 -2.41 -1.56
N LEU A 89 2.08 -1.55 -1.05
CA LEU A 89 2.46 -0.44 -0.18
C LEU A 89 3.11 -0.91 1.13
N PHE A 90 2.62 -2.00 1.71
CA PHE A 90 3.13 -2.49 3.00
C PHE A 90 4.50 -3.17 2.89
N GLU A 91 4.88 -3.62 1.71
CA GLU A 91 6.22 -4.14 1.43
C GLU A 91 7.25 -3.02 1.16
N MET A 92 6.80 -1.80 0.84
CA MET A 92 7.70 -0.66 0.58
C MET A 92 8.38 -0.15 1.86
N GLU A 93 9.67 0.17 1.75
CA GLU A 93 10.43 0.85 2.82
C GLU A 93 10.35 2.38 2.73
N THR A 94 10.16 2.90 1.52
CA THR A 94 10.04 4.34 1.24
C THR A 94 8.89 4.56 0.27
N ILE A 95 8.01 5.50 0.59
CA ILE A 95 6.98 5.99 -0.33
C ILE A 95 7.58 7.13 -1.14
N ALA A 96 7.80 6.88 -2.42
CA ALA A 96 8.26 7.87 -3.39
C ALA A 96 7.04 8.42 -4.14
N VAL A 97 6.75 9.70 -3.93
CA VAL A 97 5.67 10.42 -4.62
C VAL A 97 6.28 11.29 -5.69
N GLN A 98 6.12 10.88 -6.95
CA GLN A 98 6.55 11.65 -8.10
C GLN A 98 5.52 12.73 -8.43
N LEU A 99 5.94 13.98 -8.50
CA LEU A 99 5.11 15.10 -8.93
C LEU A 99 5.19 15.21 -10.46
N LEU A 100 4.04 15.16 -11.10
CA LEU A 100 3.94 15.20 -12.56
C LEU A 100 3.63 16.64 -13.03
N PRO A 101 4.12 17.03 -14.21
CA PRO A 101 3.71 18.27 -14.84
C PRO A 101 2.20 18.31 -15.06
N ALA A 102 1.57 19.46 -14.78
CA ALA A 102 0.17 19.70 -15.09
C ALA A 102 0.04 20.79 -16.15
N GLU A 103 -0.99 20.69 -16.99
CA GLU A 103 -1.34 21.78 -17.89
C GLU A 103 -1.78 23.02 -17.10
N GLY A 104 -1.45 24.21 -17.60
CA GLY A 104 -1.85 25.47 -16.97
C GLY A 104 -1.04 25.88 -15.73
N LEU A 105 0.02 25.16 -15.36
CA LEU A 105 0.94 25.62 -14.31
C LEU A 105 1.70 26.88 -14.76
N SER A 106 1.95 27.79 -13.82
CA SER A 106 2.82 28.94 -14.06
C SER A 106 4.27 28.49 -14.29
N THR A 107 5.07 29.31 -14.97
CA THR A 107 6.51 29.06 -15.18
C THR A 107 7.26 28.83 -13.85
N GLU A 108 6.84 29.50 -12.78
CA GLU A 108 7.45 29.34 -11.45
C GLU A 108 7.14 27.97 -10.84
N HIS A 109 5.92 27.46 -11.02
CA HIS A 109 5.52 26.15 -10.52
C HIS A 109 6.19 25.01 -11.29
N TYR A 110 6.33 25.16 -12.62
CA TYR A 110 7.13 24.23 -13.43
C TYR A 110 8.56 24.13 -12.90
N LYS A 111 9.21 25.28 -12.63
CA LYS A 111 10.57 25.31 -12.05
C LYS A 111 10.64 24.71 -10.64
N ALA A 112 9.56 24.79 -9.86
CA ALA A 112 9.51 24.17 -8.53
C ALA A 112 9.48 22.63 -8.64
N ILE A 113 8.67 22.07 -9.55
CA ILE A 113 8.64 20.63 -9.82
C ILE A 113 9.99 20.15 -10.37
N GLU A 114 10.60 20.87 -11.31
CA GLU A 114 11.91 20.48 -11.87
C GLU A 114 13.00 20.36 -10.81
N LYS A 115 12.95 21.18 -9.76
CA LYS A 115 13.91 21.14 -8.65
C LYS A 115 13.64 20.00 -7.68
N THR A 116 12.37 19.67 -7.46
CA THR A 116 11.95 18.63 -6.51
C THR A 116 10.88 17.75 -7.15
N PRO A 117 11.25 16.91 -8.12
CA PRO A 117 10.26 16.12 -8.88
C PRO A 117 9.70 14.96 -8.06
N GLN A 118 10.27 14.68 -6.88
CA GLN A 118 9.91 13.53 -6.06
C GLN A 118 9.99 13.88 -4.57
N LEU A 119 8.95 13.50 -3.84
CA LEU A 119 8.90 13.55 -2.37
C LEU A 119 9.11 12.13 -1.84
N ASN A 120 10.02 11.96 -0.87
CA ASN A 120 10.38 10.65 -0.34
C ASN A 120 10.06 10.57 1.16
N PHE A 121 9.27 9.57 1.54
CA PHE A 121 8.85 9.36 2.92
C PHE A 121 9.23 7.95 3.39
N ALA A 122 10.07 7.86 4.42
CA ALA A 122 10.45 6.58 4.98
C ALA A 122 9.28 5.97 5.79
N VAL A 123 8.95 4.70 5.54
CA VAL A 123 7.92 3.98 6.29
C VAL A 123 8.49 3.55 7.64
N ARG A 124 7.96 4.11 8.73
CA ARG A 124 8.46 3.89 10.09
C ARG A 124 7.67 2.87 10.89
N TYR A 125 6.39 2.74 10.59
CA TYR A 125 5.50 1.79 11.25
C TYR A 125 4.41 1.34 10.29
N ARG A 126 3.89 0.13 10.48
CA ARG A 126 2.90 -0.51 9.62
C ARG A 126 1.81 -1.11 10.49
N ASP A 127 0.56 -0.74 10.24
CA ASP A 127 -0.62 -1.35 10.84
C ASP A 127 -1.49 -1.94 9.71
N LEU A 128 -1.28 -3.23 9.44
CA LEU A 128 -1.95 -3.91 8.34
C LEU A 128 -3.46 -4.01 8.58
N ALA A 129 -3.86 -4.22 9.84
CA ALA A 129 -5.27 -4.34 10.21
C ALA A 129 -6.02 -3.01 10.01
N ALA A 130 -5.37 -1.89 10.31
CA ALA A 130 -5.90 -0.56 10.08
C ALA A 130 -5.67 -0.03 8.65
N GLY A 131 -4.90 -0.74 7.82
CA GLY A 131 -4.52 -0.28 6.48
C GLY A 131 -3.68 0.99 6.49
N CYS A 132 -2.85 1.21 7.52
CA CYS A 132 -2.08 2.44 7.68
C CYS A 132 -0.56 2.23 7.73
N LEU A 133 0.17 3.14 7.09
CA LEU A 133 1.62 3.28 7.15
C LEU A 133 1.97 4.61 7.82
N SER A 134 2.74 4.58 8.90
CA SER A 134 3.30 5.80 9.50
C SER A 134 4.53 6.25 8.72
N LEU A 135 4.54 7.53 8.38
CA LEU A 135 5.63 8.21 7.67
C LEU A 135 6.37 9.21 8.58
N GLY A 136 5.80 9.51 9.76
CA GLY A 136 6.40 10.34 10.79
C GLY A 136 7.35 9.58 11.72
N HIS A 137 7.84 10.23 12.76
CA HIS A 137 8.79 9.63 13.73
C HIS A 137 8.14 8.66 14.71
N ASP A 138 6.81 8.70 14.83
CA ASP A 138 6.04 7.89 15.77
C ASP A 138 5.94 6.43 15.30
N ARG A 139 6.14 5.49 16.23
CA ARG A 139 5.95 4.03 16.00
C ARG A 139 4.49 3.60 16.13
N ARG A 140 3.58 4.43 15.62
CA ARG A 140 2.14 4.21 15.61
C ARG A 140 1.55 4.92 14.40
N CYS A 141 0.34 4.53 14.02
CA CYS A 141 -0.43 5.23 13.00
C CYS A 141 -0.96 6.55 13.54
N ASP A 142 -0.17 7.61 13.35
CA ASP A 142 -0.56 8.99 13.64
C ASP A 142 -1.30 9.59 12.44
N VAL A 143 -2.48 10.16 12.69
CA VAL A 143 -3.30 10.84 11.68
C VAL A 143 -2.57 12.01 11.03
N SER A 144 -1.58 12.60 11.69
CA SER A 144 -0.79 13.74 11.21
C SER A 144 0.31 13.35 10.21
N SER A 145 0.73 12.09 10.12
CA SER A 145 1.85 11.69 9.26
C SER A 145 1.74 10.23 8.83
N ASN A 146 0.81 9.95 7.92
CA ASN A 146 0.55 8.60 7.45
C ASN A 146 0.20 8.54 5.96
N LEU A 147 0.23 7.32 5.45
CA LEU A 147 -0.48 6.90 4.27
C LEU A 147 -1.49 5.83 4.68
N SER A 148 -2.78 6.10 4.45
CA SER A 148 -3.89 5.21 4.78
C SER A 148 -4.51 4.61 3.52
N VAL A 149 -4.82 3.33 3.55
CA VAL A 149 -5.37 2.55 2.44
C VAL A 149 -6.78 2.10 2.76
N THR A 150 -7.72 2.42 1.87
CA THR A 150 -9.12 1.99 1.98
C THR A 150 -9.61 1.51 0.62
N GLY A 151 -9.84 0.20 0.49
CA GLY A 151 -10.22 -0.41 -0.78
C GLY A 151 -9.13 -0.18 -1.84
N THR A 152 -9.46 0.49 -2.93
CA THR A 152 -8.55 0.79 -4.05
C THR A 152 -7.91 2.17 -3.98
N LYS A 153 -8.05 2.87 -2.85
CA LYS A 153 -7.57 4.23 -2.65
C LYS A 153 -6.51 4.31 -1.57
N ALA A 154 -5.57 5.22 -1.76
CA ALA A 154 -4.59 5.61 -0.75
C ALA A 154 -4.68 7.11 -0.49
N ILE A 155 -4.65 7.51 0.78
CA ILE A 155 -4.66 8.90 1.22
C ILE A 155 -3.36 9.17 1.96
N LEU A 156 -2.61 10.16 1.51
CA LEU A 156 -1.38 10.63 2.13
C LEU A 156 -1.70 11.90 2.93
N HIS A 157 -1.21 11.98 4.17
CA HIS A 157 -1.28 13.18 4.98
C HIS A 157 0.01 13.35 5.77
N ILE A 158 0.68 14.51 5.62
CA ILE A 158 1.90 14.89 6.33
C ILE A 158 1.76 16.33 6.84
N ASP A 159 1.53 16.47 8.14
CA ASP A 159 1.42 17.73 8.87
C ASP A 159 2.73 17.99 9.63
N HIS A 160 3.80 18.31 8.91
CA HIS A 160 5.09 18.73 9.49
C HIS A 160 5.62 19.96 8.77
N ASN A 161 5.39 21.15 9.34
CA ASN A 161 5.83 22.48 8.85
C ASN A 161 5.30 22.91 7.48
N ASN A 162 4.75 22.00 6.67
CA ASN A 162 4.03 22.26 5.43
C ASN A 162 3.09 21.08 5.20
N ASP A 163 1.78 21.33 5.23
CA ASP A 163 0.78 20.29 5.04
C ASP A 163 0.87 19.71 3.61
N ILE A 164 1.03 18.39 3.52
CA ILE A 164 1.00 17.63 2.27
C ILE A 164 -0.17 16.67 2.34
N ILE A 165 -1.13 16.85 1.45
CA ILE A 165 -2.31 15.98 1.34
C ILE A 165 -2.34 15.37 -0.06
N GLY A 166 -2.32 14.04 -0.13
CA GLY A 166 -2.43 13.29 -1.37
C GLY A 166 -3.63 12.36 -1.40
N SER A 167 -4.21 12.17 -2.58
CA SER A 167 -5.27 11.19 -2.82
C SER A 167 -4.95 10.43 -4.09
N PHE A 168 -4.86 9.11 -3.99
CA PHE A 168 -4.42 8.23 -5.06
C PHE A 168 -5.38 7.06 -5.27
N SER A 169 -5.41 6.53 -6.48
CA SER A 169 -6.14 5.32 -6.86
C SER A 169 -5.27 4.44 -7.75
N VAL A 170 -5.48 3.13 -7.69
CA VAL A 170 -4.72 2.16 -8.50
C VAL A 170 -5.07 2.33 -9.98
N VAL A 171 -4.05 2.55 -10.81
CA VAL A 171 -4.10 2.58 -12.28
C VAL A 171 -2.88 1.84 -12.80
N ASP A 172 -3.09 0.74 -13.53
CA ASP A 172 -2.05 -0.01 -14.25
C ASP A 172 -0.79 -0.34 -13.45
N GLY A 173 -0.96 -0.76 -12.18
CA GLY A 173 0.16 -1.13 -11.31
C GLY A 173 0.88 0.06 -10.65
N SER A 174 0.36 1.27 -10.82
CA SER A 174 0.78 2.46 -10.10
C SER A 174 -0.39 3.05 -9.31
N LEU A 175 -0.08 3.96 -8.40
CA LEU A 175 -1.05 4.82 -7.76
C LEU A 175 -1.02 6.18 -8.44
N MET A 176 -2.11 6.54 -9.11
CA MET A 176 -2.27 7.83 -9.77
C MET A 176 -3.21 8.71 -8.97
N GLY A 177 -2.88 9.98 -8.85
CA GLY A 177 -3.62 10.87 -7.98
C GLY A 177 -3.21 12.32 -8.08
N SER A 178 -3.49 13.04 -7.01
CA SER A 178 -3.04 14.40 -6.83
C SER A 178 -2.50 14.64 -5.44
N VAL A 179 -1.58 15.60 -5.33
CA VAL A 179 -0.93 16.02 -4.08
C VAL A 179 -1.01 17.53 -3.97
N ARG A 180 -1.57 18.01 -2.87
CA ARG A 180 -1.51 19.40 -2.44
C ARG A 180 -0.27 19.60 -1.57
N VAL A 181 0.51 20.63 -1.84
CA VAL A 181 1.70 20.98 -1.06
C VAL A 181 1.61 22.43 -0.59
N ASP A 182 1.42 22.63 0.72
CA ASP A 182 1.23 23.99 1.27
C ASP A 182 2.51 24.85 1.22
N ALA A 183 3.68 24.22 1.28
CA ALA A 183 4.98 24.88 1.04
C ALA A 183 5.04 25.59 -0.32
N LEU A 184 4.22 25.14 -1.27
CA LEU A 184 4.11 25.64 -2.63
C LEU A 184 2.80 26.41 -2.80
N ASN A 185 2.39 27.21 -1.80
CA ASN A 185 1.15 28.00 -1.81
C ASN A 185 -0.14 27.16 -1.97
N GLY A 186 -0.13 25.92 -1.50
CA GLY A 186 -1.30 25.03 -1.56
C GLY A 186 -1.63 24.53 -2.97
N LEU A 187 -0.64 24.51 -3.87
CA LEU A 187 -0.81 23.99 -5.23
C LEU A 187 -1.08 22.50 -5.23
N VAL A 188 -1.90 22.09 -6.19
CA VAL A 188 -2.26 20.68 -6.43
C VAL A 188 -1.55 20.21 -7.69
N PHE A 189 -0.76 19.16 -7.54
CA PHE A 189 -0.02 18.52 -8.63
C PHE A 189 -0.64 17.15 -8.93
N PRO A 190 -0.76 16.74 -10.20
CA PRO A 190 -0.90 15.32 -10.51
C PRO A 190 0.33 14.59 -9.97
N ALA A 191 0.13 13.39 -9.44
CA ALA A 191 1.19 12.65 -8.78
C ALA A 191 1.06 11.15 -8.97
N GLN A 192 2.19 10.47 -8.86
CA GLN A 192 2.33 9.03 -9.05
C GLN A 192 3.14 8.40 -7.90
N ILE A 193 2.75 7.20 -7.48
CA ILE A 193 3.57 6.32 -6.65
C ILE A 193 3.66 4.97 -7.37
N ASP A 194 4.88 4.52 -7.65
CA ASP A 194 5.13 3.22 -8.27
C ASP A 194 4.99 2.11 -7.21
N LEU A 195 4.26 1.04 -7.54
CA LEU A 195 4.04 -0.08 -6.62
C LEU A 195 5.04 -1.24 -6.85
N PHE A 196 5.53 -1.44 -8.09
CA PHE A 196 6.43 -2.54 -8.50
C PHE A 196 6.97 -2.38 -9.94
#